data_AF-A0A7H1N2B3-F1
#
_entry.id   AF-A0A7H1N2B3-F1
#
_cell.length_a   1.000
_cell.length_b   1.000
_cell.length_c   1.000
_cell.angle_alpha   90.00
_cell.angle_beta   90.00
_cell.angle_gamma   90.00
#
_symmetry.space_group_name_H-M   'P 1'
#
loop_
_entity.id
_entity.type
_entity.pdbx_description
1 polymer ?
#
loop_
_entity_poly.entity_id
_entity_poly.type
_entity_poly.pdbx_seq_one_letter_code
_entity_poly.pdbx_strand_id
1 'polypeptide(L)' 'MRDTLSPFRNHPAPLSPPVAYAVELHGMAIGVAVPVRGGYVFRTAEPTYLVLDGRRFRRMSQMRHAAGALRREKPAGDAP' A
#
# COMPACT_ATOMS: atom_id res chain seq x y z
N MET A 1 -9.47 -14.94 -44.73
CA MET A 1 -8.91 -15.80 -43.67
C MET A 1 -7.95 -14.91 -42.88
N ARG A 2 -8.35 -14.23 -41.78
CA ARG A 2 -8.53 -14.68 -40.39
C ARG A 2 -7.34 -15.44 -39.79
N ASP A 3 -6.31 -14.69 -39.42
CA ASP A 3 -5.34 -15.04 -38.36
C ASP A 3 -5.25 -13.81 -37.44
N THR A 4 -6.20 -13.62 -36.52
CA THR A 4 -6.23 -14.16 -35.15
C THR A 4 -5.02 -13.71 -34.31
N LEU A 5 -5.18 -12.52 -33.72
CA LEU A 5 -4.72 -12.07 -32.40
C LEU A 5 -3.61 -12.90 -31.73
N SER A 6 -2.41 -12.32 -31.62
CA SER A 6 -1.40 -12.75 -30.64
C SER A 6 -1.95 -12.60 -29.21
N PRO A 7 -2.03 -13.67 -28.39
CA PRO A 7 -2.31 -13.50 -26.98
C PRO A 7 -1.00 -13.18 -26.25
N PHE A 8 -0.58 -11.91 -26.26
CA PHE A 8 0.36 -11.44 -25.24
C PHE A 8 -0.37 -11.41 -23.90
N ARG A 9 -0.42 -12.54 -23.16
CA ARG A 9 -0.66 -12.55 -21.71
C ARG A 9 -0.47 -13.92 -21.08
N ASN A 10 0.75 -14.44 -21.15
CA ASN A 10 1.26 -15.33 -20.11
C ASN A 10 2.37 -14.59 -19.36
N HIS A 11 1.97 -13.65 -18.50
CA HIS A 11 2.84 -13.29 -17.38
C HIS A 11 2.77 -14.46 -16.41
N PRO A 12 3.88 -15.18 -16.15
CA PRO A 12 3.88 -16.17 -15.09
C PRO A 12 3.48 -15.46 -13.80
N ALA A 13 2.52 -16.02 -13.08
CA ALA A 13 2.21 -15.55 -11.73
C ALA A 13 3.53 -15.51 -10.93
N PRO A 14 3.78 -14.45 -10.14
CA PRO A 14 5.03 -14.34 -9.42
C PRO A 14 5.22 -15.59 -8.56
N LEU A 15 6.33 -16.30 -8.80
CA LEU A 15 6.68 -17.58 -8.17
C LEU A 15 7.00 -17.43 -6.67
N SER A 16 6.82 -16.24 -6.10
CA SER A 16 7.11 -15.91 -4.70
C SER A 16 6.11 -14.91 -4.17
N PRO A 17 5.67 -15.04 -2.90
CA PRO A 17 4.81 -14.05 -2.28
C PRO A 17 5.50 -12.68 -2.34
N PRO A 18 4.76 -11.61 -2.66
CA PRO A 18 5.35 -10.29 -2.84
C PRO A 18 6.05 -9.83 -1.55
N VAL A 19 7.25 -9.27 -1.73
CA VAL A 19 8.15 -8.82 -0.66
C VAL A 19 7.57 -7.64 0.12
N ALA A 20 6.65 -6.89 -0.49
CA ALA A 20 5.86 -5.83 0.15
C ALA A 20 4.59 -5.55 -0.67
N TYR A 21 3.60 -4.93 -0.04
CA TYR A 21 2.36 -4.49 -0.67
C TYR A 21 2.26 -2.97 -0.63
N ALA A 22 1.94 -2.34 -1.75
CA ALA A 22 1.63 -0.91 -1.75
C ALA A 22 0.38 -0.65 -0.90
N VAL A 23 0.43 0.38 -0.06
CA VAL A 23 -0.72 0.82 0.74
C VAL A 23 -1.23 2.09 0.10
N GLU A 24 -2.45 2.03 -0.41
CA GLU A 24 -3.08 3.14 -1.12
C GLU A 24 -4.30 3.66 -0.36
N LEU A 25 -4.40 4.99 -0.33
CA LEU A 25 -5.52 5.73 0.24
C LEU A 25 -5.94 6.83 -0.73
N HIS A 26 -7.22 6.85 -1.14
CA HIS A 26 -7.76 7.79 -2.13
C HIS A 26 -6.97 7.85 -3.45
N GLY A 27 -6.49 6.71 -3.94
CA GLY A 27 -5.72 6.63 -5.18
C GLY A 27 -4.27 7.11 -5.09
N MET A 28 -3.78 7.43 -3.89
CA MET A 28 -2.39 7.81 -3.64
C MET A 28 -1.70 6.71 -2.83
N ALA A 29 -0.50 6.32 -3.26
CA ALA A 29 0.37 5.44 -2.48
C ALA A 29 0.92 6.21 -1.28
N ILE A 30 0.63 5.74 -0.07
CA ILE A 30 1.02 6.38 1.19
C ILE A 30 2.17 5.66 1.88
N GLY A 31 2.59 4.51 1.37
CA GLY A 31 3.65 3.68 1.93
C GLY A 31 3.53 2.23 1.48
N VAL A 32 4.28 1.36 2.15
CA VAL A 32 4.30 -0.08 1.89
C VAL A 32 4.05 -0.88 3.16
N ALA A 33 3.36 -2.01 3.02
CA ALA A 33 3.18 -3.01 4.05
C ALA A 33 4.15 -4.16 3.79
N VAL A 34 5.13 -4.32 4.67
CA VAL A 34 6.10 -5.42 4.61
C VAL A 34 5.54 -6.59 5.42
N PRO A 35 5.27 -7.77 4.82
CA PRO A 35 4.81 -8.94 5.55
C PRO A 35 5.90 -9.38 6.55
N VAL A 36 5.48 -9.62 7.78
CA VAL A 36 6.32 -10.19 8.85
C VAL A 36 5.59 -11.36 9.49
N ARG A 37 6.28 -12.20 10.27
CA ARG A 37 5.67 -13.36 10.94
C ARG A 37 4.49 -12.91 11.81
N GLY A 38 3.26 -13.17 11.37
CA GLY A 38 2.02 -12.83 12.09
C GLY A 38 1.51 -11.40 11.86
N GLY A 39 1.78 -10.79 10.70
CA GLY A 39 1.18 -9.51 10.32
C GLY A 39 2.01 -8.73 9.29
N TYR A 40 2.00 -7.41 9.42
CA TYR A 40 2.64 -6.48 8.52
C TYR A 40 3.30 -5.36 9.31
N VAL A 41 4.45 -4.89 8.85
CA VAL A 41 5.07 -3.63 9.30
C VAL A 41 4.81 -2.57 8.24
N PHE A 42 4.26 -1.42 8.65
CA PHE A 42 4.09 -0.30 7.74
C PHE A 42 5.40 0.48 7.61
N ARG A 43 5.76 0.84 6.38
CA ARG A 43 6.89 1.73 6.09
C ARG A 43 6.44 2.86 5.20
N THR A 44 6.89 4.07 5.49
CA THR A 44 6.54 5.25 4.69
C THR A 44 7.64 6.29 4.73
N ALA A 45 7.74 7.06 3.64
CA ALA A 45 8.51 8.30 3.58
C ALA A 45 7.59 9.53 3.63
N GLU A 46 6.27 9.33 3.66
CA GLU A 46 5.27 10.40 3.57
C GLU A 46 5.08 11.06 4.95
N PRO A 47 5.38 12.38 5.10
CA PRO A 47 5.42 13.05 6.41
C PRO A 47 4.14 12.89 7.23
N THR A 48 2.98 12.93 6.57
CA THR A 48 1.66 12.80 7.19
C THR A 48 1.47 11.45 7.88
N TYR A 49 2.19 10.41 7.44
CA TYR A 49 2.05 9.04 7.94
C TYR A 49 3.27 8.54 8.71
N LEU A 50 4.29 9.38 8.94
CA LEU A 50 5.52 9.00 9.66
C LEU A 50 5.25 8.44 11.06
N VAL A 51 4.20 8.92 11.74
CA VAL A 51 3.78 8.37 13.05
C VAL A 51 3.35 6.89 12.98
N LEU A 52 3.06 6.39 11.78
CA LEU A 52 2.80 4.97 11.52
C LEU A 52 4.03 4.19 11.06
N ASP A 53 5.15 4.85 10.73
CA ASP A 53 6.35 4.17 10.26
C ASP A 53 6.86 3.18 11.31
N GLY A 54 7.20 1.97 10.87
CA GLY A 54 7.66 0.88 11.72
C GLY A 54 6.55 0.23 12.58
N ARG A 55 5.32 0.76 12.59
CA ARG A 55 4.23 0.14 13.35
C ARG A 55 3.82 -1.19 12.74
N ARG A 56 3.59 -2.16 13.63
CA ARG A 56 3.12 -3.49 13.28
C ARG A 56 1.61 -3.59 13.36
N PHE A 57 0.99 -4.14 12.33
CA PHE A 57 -0.43 -4.39 12.22
C PHE A 57 -0.68 -5.87 11.98
N ARG A 58 -1.71 -6.44 12.62
CA ARG A 58 -2.08 -7.85 12.38
C ARG A 58 -2.80 -8.03 11.04
N ARG A 59 -3.49 -6.99 10.59
CA ARG A 59 -4.31 -7.00 9.36
C ARG A 59 -4.11 -5.70 8.58
N MET A 60 -4.12 -5.80 7.25
CA MET A 60 -4.01 -4.64 6.35
C MET A 60 -5.13 -3.60 6.58
N SER A 61 -6.34 -4.05 6.92
CA SER A 61 -7.47 -3.16 7.22
C SER A 61 -7.23 -2.24 8.42
N GLN A 62 -6.53 -2.72 9.45
CA GLN A 62 -6.19 -1.90 10.63
C GLN A 62 -5.22 -0.79 10.25
N MET A 63 -4.23 -1.10 9.41
CA MET A 63 -3.26 -0.13 8.90
C MET A 63 -3.96 0.95 8.06
N ARG A 64 -4.86 0.56 7.14
CA ARG A 64 -5.63 1.52 6.33
C ARG A 64 -6.54 2.40 7.18
N HIS A 65 -7.19 1.82 8.20
CA HIS A 65 -8.01 2.60 9.14
C HIS A 65 -7.19 3.62 9.92
N ALA A 66 -6.01 3.23 10.43
CA ALA A 66 -5.09 4.13 11.13
C ALA A 66 -4.60 5.26 10.23
N ALA A 67 -4.20 4.96 8.99
CA ALA A 67 -3.82 5.98 8.02
C ALA A 67 -4.99 6.90 7.66
N GLY A 68 -6.20 6.35 7.52
CA GLY A 68 -7.41 7.13 7.28
C GLY A 68 -7.72 8.12 8.42
N ALA A 69 -7.49 7.73 9.68
CA ALA A 69 -7.70 8.61 10.83
C ALA A 69 -6.75 9.82 10.82
N LEU A 70 -5.46 9.61 10.56
CA LEU A 70 -4.46 10.69 10.53
C LEU A 70 -4.76 11.75 9.47
N ARG A 71 -5.26 11.33 8.30
CA ARG A 71 -5.64 12.26 7.25
C ARG A 71 -6.89 13.07 7.60
N ARG A 72 -7.78 12.56 8.45
CA ARG A 72 -8.95 13.30 8.95
C ARG A 72 -8.56 14.31 10.01
N GLU A 73 -7.54 14.00 10.82
CA GLU A 73 -7.03 14.88 11.88
C GLU A 73 -6.15 16.01 11.36
N LYS A 74 -5.55 15.85 10.18
CA LYS A 74 -4.85 16.94 9.49
C LYS A 74 -5.87 17.69 8.62
N PRO A 75 -6.47 18.81 9.08
CA PRO A 75 -7.11 19.72 8.13
C PRO A 75 -6.06 20.10 7.09
N ALA A 76 -6.49 20.23 5.84
CA ALA A 76 -5.67 20.78 4.77
C ALA A 76 -5.22 22.18 5.20
N GLY A 77 -4.03 22.27 5.80
CA GLY A 77 -3.47 23.49 6.36
C GLY A 77 -2.37 24.01 5.45
N ASP A 78 -2.59 25.25 5.01
CA ASP A 78 -1.62 26.21 4.46
C ASP A 78 -1.04 25.92 3.07
N ALA A 79 -1.79 26.36 2.06
CA ALA A 79 -1.18 26.93 0.86
C ALA A 79 -0.76 28.39 1.18
N PRO A 80 0.47 28.82 0.79
CA PRO A 80 0.96 30.19 1.01
C PRO A 80 0.18 31.25 0.22
#